data_AF-A0A7U7B0B6-F1
#
_entry.id   AF-A0A7U7B0B6-F1
#
_cell.length_a   1.000
_cell.length_b   1.000
_cell.length_c   1.000
_cell.angle_alpha   90.00
_cell.angle_beta   90.00
_cell.angle_gamma   90.00
#
_symmetry.space_group_name_H-M   'P 1'
#
loop_
_entity.id
_entity.type
_entity.pdbx_description
1 polymer ?
#
loop_
_entity_poly.entity_id
_entity_poly.type
_entity_poly.pdbx_seq_one_letter_code
_entity_poly.pdbx_strand_id
1 'polypeptide(L)'
;MKPAGRASRALAALARLDHNALQITNKDATMVDMRKTSKTHEHKHQQDEALEFKAVARRNKLAGLWAAELLGLIGQAAMDYAKDVVHADFEEKGDEDVVRKLAKDLDGKADHQTIREKLGEFLHIARKQVQDEGK
;
A
#
# COMPACT_ATOMS: atom_id res chain seq x y z
N MET A 1 -35.54 31.95 80.78
CA MET A 1 -34.36 31.64 81.61
C MET A 1 -33.65 30.41 81.06
N LYS A 2 -32.31 30.42 81.03
CA LYS A 2 -31.42 29.38 80.47
C LYS A 2 -31.48 28.06 81.27
N PRO A 3 -31.04 26.94 80.67
CA PRO A 3 -29.75 26.36 81.09
C PRO A 3 -28.89 25.98 79.85
N ALA A 4 -27.59 26.25 79.71
CA ALA A 4 -26.41 26.00 80.53
C ALA A 4 -26.18 24.52 80.85
N GLY A 5 -25.24 23.88 80.14
CA GLY A 5 -24.71 22.56 80.52
C GLY A 5 -23.96 21.85 79.39
N ARG A 6 -22.64 22.04 79.35
CA ARG A 6 -21.70 21.37 78.43
C ARG A 6 -21.67 19.86 78.68
N ALA A 7 -21.72 19.07 77.61
CA ALA A 7 -21.10 17.74 77.58
C ALA A 7 -20.30 17.62 76.28
N SER A 8 -19.00 17.85 76.40
CA SER A 8 -18.02 17.47 75.38
C SER A 8 -18.13 15.98 75.12
N ARG A 9 -18.22 15.57 73.85
CA ARG A 9 -17.70 14.28 73.40
C ARG A 9 -17.65 14.18 71.88
N ALA A 10 -16.46 13.84 71.41
CA ALA A 10 -16.16 13.11 70.18
C ALA A 10 -16.70 13.70 68.86
N LEU A 11 -15.86 14.30 68.02
CA LEU A 11 -15.05 13.56 67.04
C LEU A 11 -15.93 12.85 66.01
N ALA A 12 -16.29 13.57 64.95
CA ALA A 12 -16.45 13.05 63.59
C ALA A 12 -16.82 14.20 62.67
N ALA A 13 -15.79 14.86 62.14
CA ALA A 13 -15.90 15.58 60.89
C ALA A 13 -16.12 14.56 59.75
N LEU A 14 -16.71 15.05 58.65
CA LEU A 14 -17.03 14.35 57.39
C LEU A 14 -18.18 13.33 57.51
N ALA A 15 -19.21 13.30 56.65
CA ALA A 15 -19.38 13.90 55.35
C ALA A 15 -20.88 14.13 55.11
N ARG A 16 -21.27 15.38 54.87
CA ARG A 16 -22.41 15.64 53.98
C ARG A 16 -21.88 15.46 52.57
N LEU A 17 -22.19 14.34 51.94
CA LEU A 17 -22.19 14.26 50.48
C LEU A 17 -23.61 13.95 50.06
N ASP A 18 -24.27 15.07 49.77
CA ASP A 18 -25.46 15.18 48.95
C ASP A 18 -25.29 14.31 47.70
N HIS A 19 -26.23 13.40 47.52
CA HIS A 19 -26.29 12.43 46.45
C HIS A 19 -26.85 13.10 45.17
N ASN A 20 -26.22 14.16 44.66
CA ASN A 20 -26.65 14.75 43.40
C ASN A 20 -25.60 15.68 42.77
N ALA A 21 -24.62 15.13 42.06
CA ALA A 21 -24.04 15.77 40.87
C ALA A 21 -22.96 14.88 40.24
N LEU A 22 -23.18 14.58 38.95
CA LEU A 22 -22.16 14.29 37.95
C LEU A 22 -21.34 13.02 38.23
N GLN A 23 -21.77 11.88 37.66
CA GLN A 23 -20.99 11.10 36.69
C GLN A 23 -21.93 10.15 35.93
N ILE A 24 -22.83 10.75 35.15
CA ILE A 24 -23.36 10.12 33.94
C ILE A 24 -22.27 10.30 32.89
N THR A 25 -21.26 9.44 32.88
CA THR A 25 -20.34 9.34 31.74
C THR A 25 -19.93 7.89 31.56
N ASN A 26 -20.41 7.33 30.46
CA ASN A 26 -19.72 6.34 29.63
C ASN A 26 -19.69 4.91 30.18
N LYS A 27 -20.87 4.29 30.24
CA LYS A 27 -21.03 2.83 30.19
C LYS A 27 -21.76 2.41 28.91
N ASP A 28 -21.35 2.97 27.78
CA ASP A 28 -21.86 2.66 26.43
C ASP A 28 -20.69 2.43 25.44
N ALA A 29 -19.55 1.96 25.95
CA ALA A 29 -18.31 1.81 25.17
C ALA A 29 -18.03 0.35 24.72
N THR A 30 -19.05 -0.50 24.59
CA THR A 30 -18.85 -1.91 24.19
C THR A 30 -19.70 -2.38 23.01
N MET A 31 -20.15 -1.50 22.10
CA MET A 31 -20.90 -1.95 20.91
C MET A 31 -20.58 -1.25 19.57
N VAL A 32 -19.49 -0.48 19.43
CA VAL A 32 -19.15 0.17 18.14
C VAL A 32 -17.66 0.12 17.79
N ASP A 33 -17.01 -1.05 17.88
CA ASP A 33 -15.64 -1.22 17.35
C ASP A 33 -15.46 -2.46 16.44
N MET A 34 -16.55 -3.05 15.95
CA MET A 34 -16.51 -4.07 14.88
C MET A 34 -17.05 -3.56 13.53
N ARG A 35 -17.26 -2.25 13.36
CA ARG A 35 -17.74 -1.64 12.10
C ARG A 35 -16.70 -0.81 11.34
N LYS A 36 -15.46 -0.71 11.85
CA LYS A 36 -14.37 0.07 11.21
C LYS A 36 -13.26 -0.79 10.58
N THR A 37 -13.39 -2.12 10.57
CA THR A 37 -12.41 -3.02 9.93
C THR A 37 -12.88 -3.54 8.56
N SER A 38 -14.18 -3.57 8.30
CA SER A 38 -14.75 -4.15 7.07
C SER A 38 -14.54 -3.28 5.82
N LYS A 39 -14.39 -1.95 5.97
CA LYS A 39 -14.20 -1.03 4.82
C LYS A 39 -12.75 -0.84 4.39
N THR A 40 -11.79 -1.28 5.20
CA THR A 40 -10.36 -1.07 4.93
C THR A 40 -9.72 -2.24 4.19
N HIS A 41 -10.40 -3.39 4.10
CA HIS A 41 -9.89 -4.56 3.38
C HIS A 41 -10.33 -4.56 1.91
N GLU A 42 -11.57 -4.14 1.61
CA GLU A 42 -12.04 -4.03 0.22
C GLU A 42 -11.29 -2.95 -0.58
N HIS A 43 -10.99 -1.81 0.04
CA HIS A 43 -10.21 -0.75 -0.63
C HIS A 43 -8.75 -1.13 -0.88
N LYS A 44 -8.12 -1.92 0.01
CA LYS A 44 -6.72 -2.33 -0.16
C LYS A 44 -6.55 -3.27 -1.34
N HIS A 45 -7.44 -4.25 -1.53
CA HIS A 45 -7.33 -5.20 -2.63
C HIS A 45 -7.53 -4.54 -4.01
N GLN A 46 -8.48 -3.62 -4.15
CA GLN A 46 -8.68 -2.88 -5.40
C GLN A 46 -7.55 -1.91 -5.72
N GLN A 47 -6.95 -1.31 -4.69
CA GLN A 47 -5.77 -0.46 -4.86
C GLN A 47 -4.53 -1.28 -5.24
N ASP A 48 -4.32 -2.44 -4.61
CA ASP A 48 -3.21 -3.35 -4.94
C ASP A 48 -3.26 -3.80 -6.40
N GLU A 49 -4.44 -4.20 -6.91
CA GLU A 49 -4.55 -4.68 -8.29
C GLU A 49 -4.30 -3.57 -9.34
N ALA A 50 -4.81 -2.36 -9.08
CA ALA A 50 -4.55 -1.20 -9.95
C ALA A 50 -3.07 -0.76 -9.92
N LEU A 51 -2.40 -0.86 -8.78
CA LEU A 51 -0.98 -0.56 -8.63
C LEU A 51 -0.12 -1.64 -9.30
N GLU A 52 -0.47 -2.91 -9.16
CA GLU A 52 0.22 -4.02 -9.81
C GLU A 52 0.09 -3.94 -11.34
N PHE A 53 -1.10 -3.63 -11.88
CA PHE A 53 -1.29 -3.43 -13.32
C PHE A 53 -0.38 -2.31 -13.86
N LYS A 54 -0.32 -1.17 -13.15
CA LYS A 54 0.59 -0.08 -13.49
C LYS A 54 2.06 -0.51 -13.38
N ALA A 55 2.41 -1.29 -12.36
CA ALA A 55 3.78 -1.77 -12.17
C ALA A 55 4.21 -2.74 -13.28
N VAL A 56 3.33 -3.65 -13.71
CA VAL A 56 3.59 -4.57 -14.83
C VAL A 56 3.79 -3.80 -16.13
N ALA A 57 2.90 -2.86 -16.44
CA ALA A 57 3.06 -2.01 -17.63
C ALA A 57 4.38 -1.21 -17.60
N ARG A 58 4.80 -0.73 -16.41
CA ARG A 58 6.07 -0.01 -16.24
C ARG A 58 7.28 -0.93 -16.35
N ARG A 59 7.22 -2.14 -15.79
CA ARG A 59 8.23 -3.20 -15.95
C ARG A 59 8.47 -3.49 -17.43
N ASN A 60 7.40 -3.70 -18.20
CA ASN A 60 7.50 -4.01 -19.63
C ASN A 60 8.13 -2.86 -20.42
N LYS A 61 7.78 -1.61 -20.07
CA LYS A 61 8.42 -0.42 -20.66
C LYS A 61 9.91 -0.34 -20.32
N LEU A 62 10.30 -0.59 -19.07
CA LEU A 62 11.71 -0.59 -18.64
C LEU A 62 12.51 -1.69 -19.34
N ALA A 63 11.94 -2.90 -19.45
CA ALA A 63 12.57 -4.02 -20.14
C ALA A 63 12.78 -3.73 -21.63
N GLY A 64 11.79 -3.11 -22.28
CA GLY A 64 11.90 -2.69 -23.68
C GLY A 64 12.94 -1.58 -23.89
N LEU A 65 13.02 -0.59 -22.99
CA LEU A 65 14.06 0.44 -23.07
C LEU A 65 15.47 -0.16 -22.90
N TRP A 66 15.66 -1.04 -21.92
CA TRP A 66 16.92 -1.74 -21.71
C TRP A 66 17.34 -2.57 -22.93
N ALA A 67 16.41 -3.31 -23.52
CA ALA A 67 16.67 -4.07 -24.73
C ALA A 67 16.97 -3.15 -25.93
N ALA A 68 16.27 -2.03 -26.06
CA ALA A 68 16.56 -1.02 -27.08
C ALA A 68 17.96 -0.42 -26.92
N GLU A 69 18.41 -0.15 -25.69
CA GLU A 69 19.78 0.29 -25.41
C GLU A 69 20.80 -0.76 -25.85
N LEU A 70 20.55 -2.05 -25.58
CA LEU A 70 21.41 -3.14 -26.06
C LEU A 70 21.40 -3.25 -27.59
N LEU A 71 20.28 -2.99 -28.25
CA LEU A 71 20.15 -2.93 -29.70
C LEU A 71 20.83 -1.70 -30.32
N GLY A 72 21.22 -0.72 -29.52
CA GLY A 72 21.80 0.54 -30.00
C GLY A 72 20.76 1.53 -30.54
N LEU A 73 19.48 1.34 -30.20
CA LEU A 73 18.40 2.27 -30.52
C LEU A 73 18.43 3.43 -29.51
N ILE A 74 18.29 4.66 -29.99
CA ILE A 74 18.31 5.87 -29.15
C ILE A 74 17.11 6.77 -29.45
N GLY A 75 16.74 7.59 -28.47
CA GLY A 75 15.66 8.58 -28.59
C GLY A 75 14.32 7.93 -28.92
N GLN A 76 13.71 8.37 -30.03
CA GLN A 76 12.37 7.93 -30.42
C GLN A 76 12.31 6.43 -30.76
N ALA A 77 13.35 5.88 -31.40
CA ALA A 77 13.39 4.47 -31.77
C ALA A 77 13.37 3.55 -30.53
N ALA A 78 14.07 3.94 -29.46
CA ALA A 78 14.04 3.20 -28.20
C ALA A 78 12.66 3.27 -27.53
N MET A 79 12.01 4.43 -27.57
CA MET A 79 10.66 4.58 -27.02
C MET A 79 9.61 3.77 -27.78
N ASP A 80 9.71 3.71 -29.10
CA ASP A 80 8.78 2.94 -29.92
C ASP A 80 9.00 1.43 -29.75
N TYR A 81 10.26 0.98 -29.68
CA TYR A 81 10.57 -0.41 -29.32
C TYR A 81 10.01 -0.78 -27.93
N ALA A 82 10.16 0.10 -26.93
CA ALA A 82 9.61 -0.15 -25.61
C ALA A 82 8.07 -0.25 -25.59
N LYS A 83 7.37 0.54 -26.41
CA LYS A 83 5.91 0.43 -26.56
C LYS A 83 5.48 -0.86 -27.25
N ASP A 84 6.28 -1.32 -28.21
CA ASP A 84 6.03 -2.55 -28.96
C ASP A 84 6.20 -3.79 -28.06
N VAL A 85 7.19 -3.77 -27.17
CA VAL A 85 7.36 -4.79 -26.11
C VAL A 85 6.19 -4.77 -25.12
N VAL A 86 5.73 -3.58 -24.73
CA VAL A 86 4.53 -3.46 -23.88
C VAL A 86 3.29 -4.01 -24.58
N HIS A 87 3.10 -3.73 -25.87
CA HIS A 87 1.97 -4.27 -26.65
C HIS A 87 2.00 -5.79 -26.79
N ALA A 88 3.19 -6.38 -26.96
CA ALA A 88 3.35 -7.83 -27.06
C ALA A 88 2.87 -8.58 -25.81
N ASP A 89 2.93 -7.96 -24.63
CA ASP A 89 2.43 -8.52 -23.36
C ASP A 89 0.90 -8.52 -23.25
N PHE A 90 0.18 -7.77 -24.11
CA PHE A 90 -1.30 -7.73 -24.08
C PHE A 90 -1.95 -8.87 -24.87
N GLU A 91 -1.22 -9.55 -25.75
CA GLU A 91 -1.78 -10.59 -26.62
C GLU A 91 -1.90 -11.95 -25.92
N GLU A 92 -1.01 -12.26 -24.96
CA GLU A 92 -1.02 -13.53 -24.23
C GLU A 92 -0.79 -13.30 -22.72
N LYS A 93 -1.43 -14.12 -21.87
CA LYS A 93 -1.24 -14.00 -20.42
C LYS A 93 0.12 -14.56 -20.01
N GLY A 94 1.07 -13.67 -19.77
CA GLY A 94 2.30 -14.00 -19.06
C GLY A 94 3.54 -13.31 -19.62
N ASP A 95 4.65 -13.47 -18.90
CA ASP A 95 5.91 -12.82 -19.23
C ASP A 95 6.73 -13.58 -20.29
N GLU A 96 6.27 -14.79 -20.65
CA GLU A 96 7.02 -15.73 -21.50
C GLU A 96 7.18 -15.20 -22.94
N ASP A 97 6.15 -14.54 -23.51
CA ASP A 97 6.26 -13.93 -24.85
C ASP A 97 7.24 -12.76 -24.88
N VAL A 98 7.22 -11.92 -23.83
CA VAL A 98 8.17 -10.82 -23.67
C VAL A 98 9.60 -11.37 -23.57
N VAL A 99 9.81 -12.39 -22.73
CA VAL A 99 11.13 -13.03 -22.60
C VAL A 99 11.59 -13.62 -23.93
N ARG A 100 10.72 -14.33 -24.66
CA ARG A 100 11.06 -14.96 -25.93
C ARG A 100 11.38 -13.95 -27.02
N LYS A 101 10.59 -12.87 -27.10
CA LYS A 101 10.83 -11.75 -28.03
C LYS A 101 12.16 -11.08 -27.73
N LEU A 102 12.37 -10.67 -26.48
CA LEU A 102 13.62 -10.05 -26.04
C LEU A 102 14.82 -10.97 -26.26
N ALA A 103 14.71 -12.27 -26.00
CA ALA A 103 15.79 -13.22 -26.24
C ALA A 103 16.11 -13.37 -27.72
N LYS A 104 15.10 -13.33 -28.58
CA LYS A 104 15.26 -13.38 -30.04
C LYS A 104 15.90 -12.10 -30.60
N ASP A 105 15.47 -10.94 -30.11
CA ASP A 105 16.00 -9.65 -30.54
C ASP A 105 17.41 -9.39 -29.98
N LEU A 106 17.68 -9.87 -28.76
CA LEU A 106 18.97 -9.78 -28.08
C LEU A 106 19.85 -11.01 -28.27
N ASP A 107 19.60 -11.82 -29.31
CA ASP A 107 20.41 -13.00 -29.62
C ASP A 107 21.89 -12.60 -29.74
N GLY A 108 22.74 -13.24 -28.92
CA GLY A 108 24.16 -12.92 -28.81
C GLY A 108 24.52 -11.71 -27.91
N LYS A 109 23.55 -11.01 -27.31
CA LYS A 109 23.75 -9.91 -26.34
C LYS A 109 23.27 -10.23 -24.93
N ALA A 110 22.15 -10.94 -24.79
CA ALA A 110 21.60 -11.36 -23.50
C ALA A 110 20.94 -12.74 -23.61
N ASP A 111 21.17 -13.58 -22.60
CA ASP A 111 20.52 -14.90 -22.50
C ASP A 111 19.14 -14.79 -21.83
N HIS A 112 18.29 -15.79 -22.05
CA HIS A 112 16.99 -15.94 -21.40
C HIS A 112 17.06 -15.79 -19.88
N GLN A 113 18.10 -16.33 -19.25
CA GLN A 113 18.29 -16.21 -17.80
C GLN A 113 18.47 -14.74 -17.39
N THR A 114 19.36 -14.01 -18.07
CA THR A 114 19.63 -12.59 -17.79
C THR A 114 18.38 -11.73 -17.99
N ILE A 115 17.57 -12.04 -19.01
CA ILE A 115 16.33 -11.30 -19.28
C ILE A 115 15.33 -11.49 -18.15
N ARG A 116 15.16 -12.73 -17.64
CA ARG A 116 14.27 -13.00 -16.49
C ARG A 116 14.75 -12.30 -15.21
N GLU A 117 16.06 -12.31 -14.96
CA GLU A 117 16.64 -11.59 -13.82
C GLU A 117 16.35 -10.09 -13.92
N LYS A 118 16.55 -9.49 -15.11
CA LYS A 118 16.27 -8.07 -15.36
C LYS A 118 14.79 -7.74 -15.24
N LEU A 119 13.89 -8.59 -15.72
CA LEU A 119 12.45 -8.41 -15.53
C LEU A 119 12.06 -8.39 -14.05
N GLY A 120 12.68 -9.24 -13.23
CA GLY A 120 12.50 -9.24 -11.78
C GLY A 120 13.00 -7.96 -11.11
N GLU A 121 14.20 -7.49 -11.49
CA GLU A 121 14.74 -6.20 -11.03
C GLU A 121 13.83 -5.03 -11.42
N PHE A 122 13.39 -4.97 -12.68
CA PHE A 122 12.52 -3.92 -13.18
C PHE A 122 11.15 -3.95 -12.54
N LEU A 123 10.62 -5.12 -12.17
CA LEU A 123 9.38 -5.22 -11.42
C LEU A 123 9.50 -4.56 -10.04
N HIS A 124 10.62 -4.77 -9.35
CA HIS A 124 10.86 -4.13 -8.05
C HIS A 124 10.96 -2.60 -8.19
N ILE A 125 11.68 -2.13 -9.21
CA ILE A 125 11.80 -0.69 -9.52
C ILE A 125 10.45 -0.09 -9.89
N ALA A 126 9.69 -0.77 -10.75
CA ALA A 126 8.37 -0.36 -11.20
C ALA A 126 7.38 -0.24 -10.04
N ARG A 127 7.35 -1.20 -9.13
CA ARG A 127 6.51 -1.16 -7.92
C ARG A 127 6.84 0.07 -7.07
N LYS A 128 8.11 0.35 -6.84
CA LYS A 128 8.56 1.55 -6.11
C LYS A 128 8.14 2.85 -6.82
N GLN A 129 8.34 2.94 -8.13
CA GLN A 129 7.97 4.12 -8.91
C GLN A 129 6.45 4.36 -8.87
N VAL A 130 5.64 3.32 -9.05
CA VAL A 130 4.18 3.45 -9.05
C VAL A 130 3.64 3.82 -7.67
N GLN A 131 4.27 3.34 -6.59
CA GLN A 131 3.96 3.74 -5.23
C GLN A 131 4.32 5.20 -4.95
N ASP A 132 5.45 5.69 -5.48
CA ASP A 132 5.91 7.06 -5.31
C ASP A 132 5.09 8.05 -6.15
N GLU A 133 4.75 7.70 -7.39
CA GLU A 133 3.88 8.51 -8.28
C GLU A 133 2.44 8.65 -7.75
N GLY A 134 1.99 7.76 -6.87
CA GLY A 134 0.65 7.77 -6.28
C GLY A 134 0.49 8.59 -5.00
N LYS A 135 1.56 9.25 -4.53
CA LYS A 135 1.62 9.99 -3.26
C LYS A 135 1.50 11.50 -3.46
#